data_AF-A0A358PWQ3-F1
#
_entry.id   AF-A0A358PWQ3-F1
#
_cell.length_a   1.000
_cell.length_b   1.000
_cell.length_c   1.000
_cell.angle_alpha   90.00
_cell.angle_beta   90.00
_cell.angle_gamma   90.00
#
_symmetry.space_group_name_H-M   'P 1'
#
loop_
_entity.id
_entity.type
_entity.pdbx_description
1 polymer ?
#
loop_
_entity_poly.entity_id
_entity_poly.type
_entity_poly.pdbx_seq_one_letter_code
_entity_poly.pdbx_strand_id
1 'polypeptide(L)' 'MKISKLKICRFRCFGDEEETINFDDLTSLIGNNSSGKTAALQALLKLFSDNSGDRSFQRSDFYLPKDLKPDELG' A
#
# COMPACT_ATOMS: atom_id res chain seq x y z
N MET A 1 -4.28 -4.18 20.11
CA MET A 1 -4.77 -4.32 18.72
C MET A 1 -3.98 -5.44 18.04
N LYS A 2 -4.61 -6.32 17.26
CA LYS A 2 -3.93 -7.33 16.43
C LYS A 2 -4.41 -7.19 14.99
N ILE A 3 -3.48 -7.02 14.05
CA ILE A 3 -3.76 -6.96 12.61
C ILE A 3 -3.82 -8.40 12.11
N SER A 4 -4.89 -8.78 11.42
CA SER A 4 -5.08 -10.14 10.88
C SER A 4 -4.98 -10.19 9.36
N LYS A 5 -5.38 -9.12 8.68
CA LYS A 5 -5.43 -9.06 7.21
C LYS A 5 -5.31 -7.62 6.73
N LEU A 6 -4.54 -7.42 5.65
CA LEU A 6 -4.55 -6.23 4.82
C LEU A 6 -5.04 -6.61 3.42
N LYS A 7 -6.09 -5.95 2.96
CA LYS A 7 -6.52 -5.99 1.56
C LYS A 7 -6.07 -4.70 0.90
N ILE A 8 -5.40 -4.79 -0.23
CA ILE A 8 -4.77 -3.65 -0.88
C ILE A 8 -5.00 -3.70 -2.39
N CYS A 9 -5.44 -2.57 -2.94
CA CYS A 9 -5.76 -2.40 -4.35
C CYS A 9 -5.55 -0.92 -4.69
N ARG A 10 -5.09 -0.64 -5.91
CA ARG A 10 -4.85 0.70 -6.45
C ARG A 10 -4.02 1.63 -5.54
N PHE A 11 -3.06 1.06 -4.80
CA PHE A 11 -2.17 1.78 -3.89
C PHE A 11 -0.70 1.59 -4.32
N ARG A 12 -0.03 2.67 -4.71
CA ARG A 12 1.36 2.69 -5.17
C ARG A 12 1.63 1.65 -6.27
N CYS A 13 2.31 0.55 -5.96
CA CYS A 13 2.62 -0.50 -6.92
C CYS A 13 1.55 -1.62 -6.97
N PHE A 14 0.58 -1.62 -6.05
CA PHE A 14 -0.54 -2.55 -6.06
C PHE A 14 -1.57 -2.08 -7.08
N GLY A 15 -1.78 -2.90 -8.11
CA GLY A 15 -2.60 -2.58 -9.28
C GLY A 15 -4.11 -2.70 -9.03
N ASP A 16 -4.83 -2.94 -10.12
CA ASP A 16 -6.29 -3.09 -10.11
C ASP A 16 -6.79 -4.36 -9.44
N GLU A 17 -5.97 -5.41 -9.42
CA GLU A 17 -6.30 -6.65 -8.71
C GLU A 17 -6.08 -6.47 -7.21
N GLU A 18 -7.07 -6.85 -6.39
CA GLU A 18 -6.95 -6.83 -4.93
C GLU A 18 -5.96 -7.91 -4.47
N GLU A 19 -4.90 -7.48 -3.79
CA GLU A 19 -4.00 -8.38 -3.09
C GLU A 19 -4.38 -8.48 -1.61
N THR A 20 -4.25 -9.68 -1.05
CA THR A 20 -4.50 -9.95 0.36
C THR A 20 -3.22 -10.41 1.04
N ILE A 21 -2.81 -9.71 2.10
CA ILE A 21 -1.73 -10.10 3.00
C ILE A 21 -2.37 -10.53 4.33
N ASN A 22 -2.18 -11.79 4.71
CA ASN A 22 -2.57 -12.28 6.04
C ASN A 22 -1.41 -12.05 7.02
N PHE A 23 -1.74 -11.73 8.27
CA PHE A 23 -0.78 -11.48 9.33
C PHE A 23 -0.97 -12.49 10.47
N ASP A 24 0.17 -12.99 10.95
CA ASP A 24 0.27 -13.87 12.12
C ASP A 24 1.08 -13.16 13.23
N ASP A 25 1.46 -13.89 14.28
CA ASP A 25 2.23 -13.31 15.39
C ASP A 25 3.61 -12.78 14.96
N LEU A 26 4.18 -13.35 13.90
CA LEU A 26 5.35 -12.84 13.20
C LEU A 26 5.13 -12.95 11.69
N THR A 27 5.25 -11.85 10.97
CA THR A 27 5.13 -11.80 9.52
C THR A 27 6.30 -11.04 8.92
N SER A 28 7.05 -11.68 8.04
CA SER A 28 8.21 -11.11 7.34
C SER A 28 7.87 -10.85 5.88
N LEU A 29 8.09 -9.62 5.41
CA LEU A 29 7.94 -9.26 4.00
C LEU A 29 9.29 -9.42 3.29
N ILE A 30 9.40 -10.38 2.37
CA ILE A 30 10.64 -10.70 1.63
C ILE A 30 10.39 -10.57 0.12
N GLY A 31 11.37 -10.04 -0.61
CA GLY A 31 11.30 -9.88 -2.06
C GLY A 31 12.32 -8.86 -2.57
N ASN A 32 12.42 -8.72 -3.89
CA ASN A 32 13.36 -7.79 -4.53
C ASN A 32 13.03 -6.32 -4.23
N ASN A 33 13.95 -5.41 -4.54
CA ASN A 33 13.63 -3.98 -4.52
C ASN A 33 12.44 -3.71 -5.44
N SER A 34 11.60 -2.75 -5.03
CA SER A 34 10.35 -2.40 -5.74
C SER A 34 9.27 -3.48 -5.80
N SER A 35 9.39 -4.58 -5.04
CA SER A 35 8.36 -5.64 -4.96
C SER A 35 7.16 -5.32 -4.07
N GLY A 36 6.99 -4.06 -3.63
CA GLY A 36 5.83 -3.64 -2.81
C GLY A 36 5.94 -3.80 -1.28
N LYS A 37 7.07 -4.29 -0.74
CA LYS A 37 7.26 -4.42 0.73
C LYS A 37 7.01 -3.12 1.50
N THR A 38 7.69 -2.04 1.10
CA THR A 38 7.53 -0.73 1.73
C THR A 38 6.14 -0.16 1.50
N ALA A 39 5.51 -0.43 0.35
CA ALA A 39 4.15 0.01 0.07
C ALA A 39 3.13 -0.68 1.01
N ALA A 40 3.28 -1.98 1.27
CA ALA A 40 2.41 -2.68 2.23
C ALA A 40 2.50 -2.09 3.65
N LEU A 41 3.72 -1.80 4.14
CA LEU A 41 3.92 -1.14 5.43
C LEU A 41 3.31 0.28 5.45
N GLN A 42 3.42 1.01 4.34
CA GLN A 42 2.87 2.35 4.23
C GLN A 42 1.35 2.35 4.20
N ALA A 43 0.71 1.35 3.58
CA ALA A 43 -0.74 1.18 3.67
C ALA A 43 -1.21 0.94 5.11
N LEU A 44 -0.45 0.17 5.92
CA LEU A 44 -0.75 0.03 7.34
C LEU A 44 -0.65 1.36 8.09
N LEU A 45 0.35 2.19 7.78
CA LEU A 45 0.45 3.54 8.34
C LEU A 45 -0.73 4.44 7.94
N LYS A 46 -1.20 4.35 6.69
CA LYS A 46 -2.39 5.10 6.23
C LYS A 46 -3.63 4.77 7.06
N LEU A 47 -3.77 3.52 7.48
CA LEU A 47 -4.92 3.04 8.25
C LEU A 47 -4.81 3.31 9.76
N PHE A 48 -3.61 3.13 10.33
CA PHE A 48 -3.45 2.99 11.77
C PHE A 48 -2.42 3.92 12.42
N SER A 49 -1.74 4.79 11.66
CA SER A 49 -0.78 5.72 12.27
C SER A 49 -1.49 6.74 13.17
N ASP A 50 -0.92 6.97 14.35
CA ASP A 50 -1.36 8.02 15.27
C ASP A 50 -1.04 9.42 14.72
N ASN A 51 -0.06 9.52 13.80
CA ASN A 51 0.25 10.77 13.12
C ASN A 51 -0.73 11.01 11.96
N SER A 52 -1.49 12.10 12.04
CA SER A 52 -2.43 12.51 10.98
C SER A 52 -1.78 12.70 9.61
N GLY A 53 -0.51 13.12 9.55
CA GLY A 53 0.22 13.28 8.29
C GLY A 53 0.39 11.97 7.54
N ASP A 54 0.69 10.89 8.25
CA ASP A 54 0.88 9.56 7.67
C ASP A 54 -0.43 9.00 7.12
N ARG A 55 -1.57 9.37 7.72
CA ARG A 55 -2.93 8.98 7.27
C ARG A 55 -3.42 9.77 6.06
N SER A 56 -2.87 10.96 5.79
CA SER A 56 -3.23 11.76 4.61
C SER A 56 -2.75 11.11 3.32
N PHE A 57 -3.57 11.06 2.28
CA PHE A 57 -3.16 10.52 0.99
C PHE A 57 -2.51 11.58 0.11
N GLN A 58 -1.46 11.20 -0.61
CA GLN A 58 -0.83 12.02 -1.64
C GLN A 58 -1.03 11.39 -3.02
N ARG A 59 -0.87 12.18 -4.10
CA ARG A 59 -1.00 11.67 -5.48
C ARG A 59 -0.12 10.43 -5.74
N SER A 60 1.08 10.40 -5.15
CA SER A 60 2.03 9.28 -5.24
C SER A 60 1.60 8.01 -4.51
N ASP A 61 0.59 8.07 -3.63
CA ASP A 61 0.04 6.90 -2.96
C ASP A 61 -0.91 6.11 -3.87
N PHE A 62 -1.39 6.68 -4.97
CA PHE A 62 -2.31 6.01 -5.89
C PHE A 62 -1.55 5.24 -6.98
N TYR A 63 -2.12 4.11 -7.37
CA TYR A 63 -1.60 3.33 -8.50
C TYR A 63 -1.71 4.08 -9.81
N LEU A 64 -0.61 4.10 -10.57
CA LEU A 64 -0.52 4.64 -11.92
C LEU A 64 -0.30 3.48 -12.90
N PRO A 65 -1.26 3.19 -13.79
CA PRO A 65 -1.04 2.26 -14.90
C PRO A 65 0.13 2.72 -15.77
N LYS A 66 0.89 1.75 -16.31
CA LYS A 66 2.13 2.05 -17.05
C LYS A 66 1.97 3.03 -18.21
N ASP A 67 0.78 3.04 -18.81
CA ASP A 67 0.48 3.82 -20.02
C ASP A 67 -0.23 5.15 -19.71
N LEU A 68 -0.48 5.45 -18.43
CA LEU A 68 -1.16 6.67 -18.02
C LEU A 68 -0.14 7.64 -17.43
N LYS A 69 -0.19 8.92 -17.82
CA LYS A 69 0.61 9.95 -17.15
C LYS A 69 -0.08 10.38 -15.86
N PRO A 70 0.69 10.81 -14.84
CA PRO A 70 0.09 11.31 -13.60
C PRO A 70 -0.97 12.36 -13.86
N ASP A 71 -0.71 13.31 -14.76
CA ASP A 71 -1.59 14.44 -15.12
C ASP A 71 -2.90 14.05 -15.80
N GLU A 72 -3.03 12.79 -16.20
CA GLU A 72 -4.24 12.20 -16.79
C GLU A 72 -5.09 11.48 -15.74
N LEU A 73 -4.58 11.28 -14.50
CA LEU A 73 -5.42 11.00 -13.34
C LEU A 73 -6.03 12.32 -12.84
N GLY A 74 -7.36 12.43 -13.04
CA GLY A 74 -8.20 13.54 -12.60
C GLY A 74 -8.23 13.77 -11.10
#